data_AF-A0A956WGN9-F1
#
_entry.id   AF-A0A956WGN9-F1
#
_cell.length_a   1.000
_cell.length_b   1.000
_cell.length_c   1.000
_cell.angle_alpha   90.00
_cell.angle_beta   90.00
_cell.angle_gamma   90.00
#
_symmetry.space_group_name_H-M   'P 1'
#
loop_
_entity.id
_entity.type
_entity.pdbx_description
1 polymer ?
#
loop_
_entity_poly.entity_id
_entity_poly.type
_entity_poly.pdbx_seq_one_letter_code
_entity_poly.pdbx_strand_id
1 'polypeptide(L)'
;WIERTRYRPGLHNLALMELFGLLDIEDGAPIDKKGWRIIEVQATRWGQALLASLWPDLGDNWAFWEQLAQPYNVRPGALQPFIRPYRPGWRQVLNLPADRFQPGRYIFKVSLDNDLWRQIIIRDVSTLDDLSHAILNAFGFDHDHLYRFLYPTRFGLEVEVVHPFMDETPSAEEVRIGDLPAQVGFRMVYNYDFGDNWLFDVALERIEPPQQDSAPYHIGDRHGESPEQYGGW
;
A
#
# COMPACT_ATOMS: atom_id res chain seq x y z
N TRP A 1 19.67 4.57 22.75
CA TRP A 1 18.91 3.47 22.12
C TRP A 1 18.67 3.73 20.63
N ILE A 2 18.20 4.93 20.25
CA ILE A 2 18.02 5.35 18.84
C ILE A 2 19.30 5.19 17.99
N GLU A 3 20.48 5.33 18.58
CA GLU A 3 21.77 5.13 17.88
C GLU A 3 22.15 3.66 17.61
N ARG A 4 21.45 2.69 18.22
CA ARG A 4 21.74 1.25 18.08
C ARG A 4 20.76 0.52 17.16
N THR A 5 19.70 1.18 16.69
CA THR A 5 18.73 0.61 15.76
C THR A 5 19.04 1.07 14.34
N ARG A 6 19.01 0.16 13.36
CA ARG A 6 19.11 0.51 11.91
C ARG A 6 17.92 1.34 11.39
N TYR A 7 16.94 1.59 12.25
CA TYR A 7 15.70 2.29 11.96
C TYR A 7 15.61 3.57 12.80
N ARG A 8 15.30 4.69 12.14
CA ARG A 8 14.86 5.93 12.78
C ARG A 8 13.34 6.02 12.63
N PRO A 9 12.56 6.12 13.72
CA PRO A 9 11.11 6.27 13.60
C PRO A 9 10.78 7.55 12.84
N GLY A 10 9.88 7.44 11.85
CA GLY A 10 9.31 8.62 11.18
C GLY A 10 8.52 9.50 12.17
N LEU A 11 8.24 10.74 11.77
CA LEU A 11 7.53 11.73 12.61
C LEU A 11 6.21 11.18 13.17
N HIS A 12 5.44 10.45 12.36
CA HIS A 12 4.21 9.80 12.81
C HIS A 12 4.44 8.83 13.98
N ASN A 13 5.49 8.01 13.90
CA ASN A 13 5.81 7.04 14.94
C ASN A 13 6.32 7.72 16.21
N LEU A 14 7.05 8.83 16.10
CA LEU A 14 7.44 9.63 17.27
C LEU A 14 6.21 10.19 17.99
N ALA A 15 5.27 10.79 17.26
CA ALA A 15 4.02 11.28 17.84
C ALA A 15 3.19 10.16 18.49
N LEU A 16 3.11 8.98 17.88
CA LEU A 16 2.43 7.82 18.49
C LEU A 16 3.14 7.37 19.77
N MET A 17 4.47 7.30 19.75
CA MET A 17 5.25 6.90 20.93
C MET A 17 5.06 7.89 22.08
N GLU A 18 5.00 9.19 21.81
CA GLU A 18 4.65 10.21 22.81
C GLU A 18 3.21 10.06 23.32
N LEU A 19 2.24 9.90 22.41
CA LEU A 19 0.82 9.72 22.75
C LEU A 19 0.59 8.53 23.70
N PHE A 20 1.36 7.45 23.54
CA PHE A 20 1.31 6.26 24.41
C PHE A 20 2.26 6.34 25.62
N GLY A 21 2.86 7.50 25.86
CA GLY A 21 3.72 7.80 27.01
C GLY A 21 5.08 7.12 26.97
N LEU A 22 5.52 6.60 25.82
CA LEU A 22 6.84 5.97 25.66
C LEU A 22 7.95 7.00 25.56
N LEU A 23 7.66 8.15 24.95
CA LEU A 23 8.57 9.28 24.79
C LEU A 23 7.95 10.56 25.36
N ASP A 24 8.80 11.49 25.76
CA ASP A 24 8.48 12.90 25.89
C ASP A 24 9.21 13.63 24.76
N ILE A 25 8.52 14.49 24.01
CA ILE A 25 9.08 15.25 22.90
C ILE A 25 9.04 16.74 23.23
N GLU A 26 10.19 17.41 23.14
CA GLU A 26 10.25 18.87 23.27
C GLU A 26 10.07 19.53 21.90
N ASP A 27 8.98 20.28 21.77
CA ASP A 27 8.67 21.06 20.57
C ASP A 27 9.52 22.33 20.47
N GLY A 28 10.05 22.58 19.28
CA GLY A 28 10.61 23.87 18.91
C GLY A 28 9.57 24.83 18.38
N ALA A 29 9.82 26.13 18.57
CA ALA A 29 8.98 27.17 18.01
C ALA A 29 8.79 26.98 16.48
N PRO A 30 7.56 27.07 15.97
CA PRO A 30 7.27 26.84 14.55
C PRO A 30 8.04 27.83 13.68
N ILE A 31 8.54 27.34 12.54
CA ILE A 31 9.16 28.18 11.51
C ILE A 31 8.31 28.02 10.25
N ASP A 32 8.00 29.13 9.59
CA ASP A 32 7.21 29.11 8.35
C ASP A 32 7.81 28.13 7.34
N LYS A 33 6.94 27.30 6.74
CA LYS A 33 7.28 26.24 5.77
C LYS A 33 8.29 25.18 6.26
N LYS A 34 8.63 25.14 7.55
CA LYS A 34 9.33 24.00 8.13
C LYS A 34 8.31 23.13 8.85
N GLY A 35 8.40 21.82 8.62
CA GLY A 35 7.57 20.82 9.31
C GLY A 35 7.85 20.79 10.81
N TRP A 36 7.28 19.79 11.49
CA TRP A 36 7.41 19.62 12.94
C TRP A 36 8.87 19.76 13.41
N ARG A 37 9.12 20.73 14.29
CA ARG A 37 10.43 20.99 14.84
C ARG A 37 10.58 20.30 16.19
N ILE A 38 11.36 19.24 16.21
CA ILE A 38 11.69 18.50 17.43
C ILE A 38 13.05 18.99 17.94
N ILE A 39 13.09 19.51 19.17
CA ILE A 39 14.32 19.94 19.85
C ILE A 39 14.96 18.74 20.53
N GLU A 40 14.16 17.98 21.29
CA GLU A 40 14.64 16.86 22.08
C GLU A 40 13.62 15.72 22.09
N VAL A 41 14.12 14.49 22.18
CA VAL A 41 13.32 13.28 22.37
C VAL A 41 13.92 12.49 23.52
N GLN A 42 13.14 12.27 24.57
CA GLN A 42 13.56 11.47 25.72
C GLN A 42 12.62 10.29 25.93
N ALA A 43 13.15 9.12 26.24
CA ALA A 43 12.31 7.99 26.67
C ALA A 43 11.85 8.23 28.10
N THR A 44 10.54 8.17 28.33
CA THR A 44 9.98 8.30 29.69
C THR A 44 10.42 7.13 30.57
N ARG A 45 10.24 7.24 31.89
CA ARG A 45 10.47 6.10 32.79
C ARG A 45 9.64 4.87 32.39
N TRP A 46 8.41 5.10 31.93
CA TRP A 46 7.55 4.05 31.42
C TRP A 46 8.11 3.44 30.13
N GLY A 47 8.49 4.25 29.15
CA GLY A 47 9.07 3.78 27.89
C GLY A 47 10.36 2.99 28.09
N GLN A 48 11.24 3.46 28.98
CA GLN A 48 12.46 2.76 29.35
C GLN A 48 12.17 1.41 30.04
N ALA A 49 11.23 1.38 30.99
CA ALA A 49 10.85 0.15 31.68
C ALA A 49 10.24 -0.86 30.71
N LEU A 50 9.31 -0.44 29.84
CA LEU A 50 8.69 -1.30 28.84
C LEU A 50 9.75 -1.90 27.91
N LEU A 51 10.64 -1.07 27.35
CA LEU A 51 11.71 -1.55 26.48
C LEU A 51 12.64 -2.53 27.21
N ALA A 52 13.08 -2.21 28.42
CA ALA A 52 13.94 -3.10 29.21
C ALA A 52 13.28 -4.44 29.54
N SER A 53 11.96 -4.43 29.77
CA SER A 53 11.18 -5.64 30.04
C SER A 53 10.96 -6.51 28.80
N LEU A 54 10.85 -5.91 27.61
CA LEU A 54 10.62 -6.64 26.36
C LEU A 54 11.92 -7.03 25.65
N TRP A 55 12.99 -6.27 25.83
CA TRP A 55 14.25 -6.43 25.07
C TRP A 55 14.87 -7.83 25.16
N PRO A 56 14.92 -8.52 26.32
CA PRO A 56 15.52 -9.86 26.39
C PRO A 56 14.83 -10.87 25.46
N ASP A 57 13.51 -10.77 25.31
CA ASP A 57 12.74 -11.70 24.48
C ASP A 57 12.58 -11.21 23.03
N LEU A 58 12.57 -9.88 22.83
CA LEU A 58 12.30 -9.24 21.53
C LEU A 58 13.58 -8.92 20.74
N GLY A 59 14.63 -8.47 21.44
CA GLY A 59 15.84 -7.90 20.84
C GLY A 59 16.63 -8.91 20.02
N ASP A 60 16.77 -10.13 20.52
CA ASP A 60 17.49 -11.23 19.87
C ASP A 60 16.57 -12.14 19.03
N ASN A 61 15.28 -11.81 18.92
CA ASN A 61 14.33 -12.60 18.16
C ASN A 61 14.44 -12.28 16.66
N TRP A 62 15.38 -12.94 16.00
CA TRP A 62 15.61 -12.78 14.55
C TRP A 62 14.32 -12.94 13.74
N ALA A 63 13.54 -14.00 13.99
CA ALA A 63 12.31 -14.29 13.25
C ALA A 63 11.27 -13.17 13.37
N PHE A 64 11.16 -12.54 14.54
CA PHE A 64 10.29 -11.39 14.75
C PHE A 64 10.75 -10.18 13.92
N TRP A 65 12.05 -9.88 13.90
CA TRP A 65 12.59 -8.76 13.13
C TRP A 65 12.53 -9.01 11.62
N GLU A 66 12.74 -10.24 11.18
CA GLU A 66 12.54 -10.66 9.78
C GLU A 66 11.08 -10.50 9.36
N GLN A 67 10.12 -10.88 10.23
CA GLN A 67 8.71 -10.65 9.97
C GLN A 67 8.35 -9.17 9.84
N LEU A 68 8.88 -8.30 10.72
CA LEU A 68 8.64 -6.85 10.65
C LEU A 68 9.33 -6.17 9.47
N ALA A 69 10.44 -6.74 8.99
CA ALA A 69 11.13 -6.23 7.80
C ALA A 69 10.34 -6.49 6.51
N GLN A 70 9.34 -7.38 6.54
CA GLN A 70 8.48 -7.62 5.40
C GLN A 70 7.26 -6.67 5.43
N PRO A 71 7.13 -5.75 4.45
CA PRO A 71 6.15 -4.66 4.47
C PRO A 71 4.69 -5.11 4.57
N TYR A 72 4.38 -6.36 4.22
CA TYR A 72 3.01 -6.89 4.20
C TYR A 72 2.68 -7.86 5.35
N ASN A 73 3.60 -8.11 6.29
CA ASN A 73 3.50 -9.23 7.24
C ASN A 73 3.39 -8.84 8.72
N VAL A 74 3.15 -7.56 9.04
CA VAL A 74 2.88 -7.15 10.43
C VAL A 74 1.49 -7.65 10.84
N ARG A 75 1.47 -8.81 11.50
CA ARG A 75 0.22 -9.43 11.98
C ARG A 75 -0.29 -8.69 13.21
N PRO A 76 -1.59 -8.37 13.28
CA PRO A 76 -2.20 -7.94 14.53
C PRO A 76 -1.82 -8.92 15.65
N GLY A 77 -1.30 -8.39 16.77
CA GLY A 77 -0.90 -9.21 17.90
C GLY A 77 0.54 -9.74 17.86
N ALA A 78 1.38 -9.30 16.91
CA ALA A 78 2.80 -9.69 16.87
C ALA A 78 3.55 -9.46 18.20
N LEU A 79 3.16 -8.43 18.97
CA LEU A 79 3.73 -8.15 20.29
C LEU A 79 3.08 -8.93 21.46
N GLN A 80 1.97 -9.62 21.21
CA GLN A 80 1.19 -10.29 22.26
C GLN A 80 2.02 -11.33 23.03
N PRO A 81 2.86 -12.19 22.41
CA PRO A 81 3.66 -13.16 23.14
C PRO A 81 4.59 -12.52 24.18
N PHE A 82 5.16 -11.35 23.86
CA PHE A 82 6.13 -10.65 24.70
C PHE A 82 5.48 -9.83 25.81
N ILE A 83 4.27 -9.32 25.57
CA ILE A 83 3.55 -8.48 26.55
C ILE A 83 2.68 -9.33 27.49
N ARG A 84 2.22 -10.52 27.06
CA ARG A 84 1.33 -11.39 27.84
C ARG A 84 1.86 -11.74 29.25
N PRO A 85 3.17 -11.96 29.50
CA PRO A 85 3.69 -12.17 30.84
C PRO A 85 3.40 -11.01 31.80
N TYR A 86 3.37 -9.77 31.29
CA TYR A 86 3.14 -8.55 32.06
C TYR A 86 1.67 -8.13 32.10
N ARG A 87 0.89 -8.50 31.08
CA ARG A 87 -0.54 -8.16 30.97
C ARG A 87 -1.38 -9.39 30.61
N PRO A 88 -1.54 -10.37 31.53
CA PRO A 88 -2.24 -11.63 31.27
C PRO A 88 -3.73 -11.47 30.92
N GLY A 89 -4.32 -10.30 31.22
CA GLY A 89 -5.66 -9.92 30.77
C GLY A 89 -5.79 -9.63 29.27
N TRP A 90 -4.68 -9.54 28.53
CA TRP A 90 -4.70 -9.37 27.08
C TRP A 90 -4.96 -10.70 26.36
N ARG A 91 -6.23 -11.03 26.23
CA ARG A 91 -6.68 -12.29 25.59
C ARG A 91 -7.05 -12.11 24.13
N GLN A 92 -7.53 -10.93 23.75
CA GLN A 92 -8.02 -10.65 22.41
C GLN A 92 -7.16 -9.60 21.73
N VAL A 93 -6.76 -9.90 20.51
CA VAL A 93 -6.23 -8.94 19.56
C VAL A 93 -7.42 -8.45 18.73
N LEU A 94 -7.43 -7.16 18.40
CA LEU A 94 -8.38 -6.64 17.42
C LEU A 94 -8.28 -7.47 16.14
N ASN A 95 -9.32 -8.26 15.86
CA ASN A 95 -9.39 -9.00 14.62
C ASN A 95 -9.90 -8.04 13.56
N LEU A 96 -8.97 -7.49 12.80
CA LEU A 96 -9.32 -6.65 11.68
C LEU A 96 -9.94 -7.56 10.62
N PRO A 97 -11.11 -7.22 10.05
CA PRO A 97 -11.70 -8.04 9.00
C PRO A 97 -10.64 -8.26 7.92
N ALA A 98 -10.44 -9.48 7.43
CA ALA A 98 -9.57 -9.67 6.26
C ALA A 98 -10.15 -8.88 5.08
N ASP A 99 -9.30 -8.35 4.20
CA ASP A 99 -9.78 -7.95 2.89
C ASP A 99 -10.28 -9.24 2.23
N ARG A 100 -11.59 -9.31 2.03
CA ARG A 100 -12.24 -10.48 1.46
C ARG A 100 -12.42 -10.23 -0.01
N PHE A 101 -12.29 -11.28 -0.81
CA PHE A 101 -12.68 -11.25 -2.20
C PHE A 101 -14.08 -10.64 -2.35
N GLN A 102 -14.18 -9.55 -3.09
CA GLN A 102 -15.40 -8.80 -3.35
C GLN A 102 -15.90 -9.11 -4.77
N PRO A 103 -16.93 -9.98 -4.93
CA PRO A 103 -17.44 -10.33 -6.25
C PRO A 103 -18.17 -9.13 -6.86
N GLY A 104 -17.95 -8.87 -8.14
CA GLY A 104 -18.56 -7.75 -8.83
C GLY A 104 -17.89 -7.42 -10.16
N ARG A 105 -18.45 -6.44 -10.82
CA ARG A 105 -17.89 -5.80 -12.00
C ARG A 105 -17.35 -4.44 -11.57
N TYR A 106 -16.07 -4.23 -11.79
CA TYR A 106 -15.34 -3.06 -11.32
C TYR A 106 -15.19 -2.06 -12.45
N ILE A 107 -15.55 -0.81 -12.17
CA ILE A 107 -15.46 0.26 -13.15
C ILE A 107 -14.38 1.23 -12.68
N PHE A 108 -13.25 1.18 -13.36
CA PHE A 108 -12.14 2.09 -13.15
C PHE A 108 -12.17 3.22 -14.17
N LYS A 109 -11.94 4.44 -13.70
CA LYS A 109 -11.51 5.55 -14.54
C LYS A 109 -9.99 5.59 -14.53
N VAL A 110 -9.39 5.43 -15.70
CA VAL A 110 -7.94 5.45 -15.89
C VAL A 110 -7.57 6.72 -16.62
N SER A 111 -6.78 7.58 -15.98
CA SER A 111 -6.44 8.91 -16.49
C SER A 111 -4.94 9.02 -16.68
N LEU A 112 -4.50 9.55 -17.81
CA LEU A 112 -3.10 9.84 -18.08
C LEU A 112 -2.78 11.32 -17.82
N ASP A 113 -3.77 12.19 -18.05
CA ASP A 113 -3.78 13.58 -17.60
C ASP A 113 -5.21 13.99 -17.17
N ASN A 114 -5.45 15.28 -16.93
CA ASN A 114 -6.76 15.78 -16.50
C ASN A 114 -7.86 15.67 -17.57
N ASP A 115 -7.51 15.74 -18.86
CA ASP A 115 -8.40 15.77 -20.02
C ASP A 115 -8.27 14.49 -20.91
N LEU A 116 -7.55 13.48 -20.44
CA LEU A 116 -7.32 12.22 -21.14
C LEU A 116 -7.58 11.03 -20.21
N TRP A 117 -8.69 10.33 -20.45
CA TRP A 117 -9.08 9.17 -19.65
C TRP A 117 -9.85 8.11 -20.43
N ARG A 118 -9.85 6.89 -19.89
CA ARG A 118 -10.59 5.71 -20.37
C ARG A 118 -11.32 5.08 -19.19
N GLN A 119 -12.56 4.67 -19.40
CA GLN A 119 -13.28 3.84 -18.44
C GLN A 119 -13.02 2.38 -18.79
N ILE A 120 -12.54 1.62 -17.81
CA ILE A 120 -12.28 0.19 -17.93
C ILE A 120 -13.22 -0.53 -17.02
N ILE A 121 -13.92 -1.50 -17.58
CA ILE A 121 -14.89 -2.31 -16.86
C ILE A 121 -14.38 -3.74 -16.84
N ILE A 122 -14.05 -4.24 -15.66
CA ILE A 122 -13.30 -5.50 -15.50
C ILE A 122 -13.94 -6.38 -14.42
N ARG A 123 -13.81 -7.69 -14.55
CA ARG A 123 -14.40 -8.67 -13.63
C ARG A 123 -13.57 -8.82 -12.36
N ASP A 124 -14.23 -9.18 -11.26
CA ASP A 124 -13.62 -9.50 -9.97
C ASP A 124 -12.55 -10.61 -10.04
N VAL A 125 -12.75 -11.59 -10.92
CA VAL A 125 -11.85 -12.74 -11.10
C VAL A 125 -10.64 -12.45 -11.98
N SER A 126 -10.66 -11.33 -12.72
CA SER A 126 -9.53 -10.90 -13.54
C SER A 126 -8.37 -10.45 -12.65
N THR A 127 -7.16 -10.50 -13.20
CA THR A 127 -5.92 -10.14 -12.50
C THR A 127 -5.56 -8.66 -12.72
N LEU A 128 -4.56 -8.16 -11.99
CA LEU A 128 -3.95 -6.86 -12.31
C LEU A 128 -3.20 -6.90 -13.64
N ASP A 129 -2.74 -8.07 -14.09
CA ASP A 129 -2.19 -8.25 -15.43
C ASP A 129 -3.27 -8.10 -16.52
N ASP A 130 -4.47 -8.66 -16.32
CA ASP A 130 -5.61 -8.41 -17.21
C ASP A 130 -5.97 -6.91 -17.28
N LEU A 131 -5.87 -6.21 -16.14
CA LEU A 131 -6.09 -4.76 -16.06
C LEU A 131 -5.01 -3.99 -16.82
N SER A 132 -3.74 -4.38 -16.71
CA SER A 132 -2.63 -3.81 -17.48
C SER A 132 -2.92 -3.88 -18.99
N HIS A 133 -3.28 -5.08 -19.48
CA HIS A 133 -3.66 -5.28 -20.87
C HIS A 133 -4.86 -4.41 -21.28
N ALA A 134 -5.88 -4.31 -20.42
CA ALA A 134 -7.05 -3.48 -20.68
C ALA A 134 -6.70 -1.99 -20.77
N ILE A 135 -5.79 -1.49 -19.92
CA ILE A 135 -5.31 -0.11 -19.95
C ILE A 135 -4.58 0.16 -21.26
N LEU A 136 -3.56 -0.62 -21.56
CA LEU A 136 -2.73 -0.41 -22.76
C LEU A 136 -3.58 -0.46 -24.04
N ASN A 137 -4.48 -1.43 -24.16
CA ASN A 137 -5.41 -1.50 -25.29
C ASN A 137 -6.36 -0.30 -25.37
N ALA A 138 -6.79 0.26 -24.24
CA ALA A 138 -7.67 1.43 -24.21
C ALA A 138 -6.96 2.73 -24.66
N PHE A 139 -5.65 2.80 -24.45
CA PHE A 139 -4.81 3.90 -24.91
C PHE A 139 -4.15 3.63 -26.27
N GLY A 140 -4.21 2.39 -26.79
CA GLY A 140 -3.59 2.01 -28.06
C GLY A 140 -2.08 1.78 -27.95
N PHE A 141 -1.61 1.44 -26.75
CA PHE A 141 -0.21 1.11 -26.48
C PHE A 141 0.04 -0.39 -26.75
N ASP A 142 1.29 -0.73 -27.05
CA ASP A 142 1.80 -2.10 -27.03
C ASP A 142 1.99 -2.63 -25.60
N HIS A 143 2.48 -3.87 -25.49
CA HIS A 143 2.67 -4.60 -24.22
C HIS A 143 4.15 -5.00 -24.02
N ASP A 144 5.07 -4.23 -24.60
CA ASP A 144 6.47 -4.65 -24.76
C ASP A 144 7.38 -4.29 -23.57
N HIS A 145 6.86 -3.59 -22.56
CA HIS A 145 7.64 -3.08 -21.43
C HIS A 145 7.11 -3.53 -20.07
N LEU A 146 8.01 -3.50 -19.07
CA LEU A 146 7.67 -3.81 -17.69
C LEU A 146 6.77 -2.73 -17.09
N TYR A 147 5.97 -3.13 -16.09
CA TYR A 147 5.08 -2.24 -15.38
C TYR A 147 4.97 -2.62 -13.89
N ARG A 148 4.34 -1.74 -13.12
CA ARG A 148 3.91 -2.00 -11.75
C ARG A 148 2.65 -1.25 -11.39
N PHE A 149 1.94 -1.75 -10.40
CA PHE A 149 0.85 -1.06 -9.71
C PHE A 149 1.29 -0.67 -8.30
N LEU A 150 0.98 0.56 -7.89
CA LEU A 150 1.25 1.10 -6.56
C LEU A 150 -0.06 1.54 -5.92
N TYR A 151 -0.39 1.02 -4.74
CA TYR A 151 -1.59 1.45 -4.00
C TYR A 151 -1.46 1.31 -2.49
N PRO A 152 -2.14 2.15 -1.69
CA PRO A 152 -2.11 1.99 -0.25
C PRO A 152 -2.99 0.83 0.20
N THR A 153 -2.48 0.05 1.16
CA THR A 153 -3.31 -0.76 2.04
C THR A 153 -4.25 0.12 2.86
N ARG A 154 -5.26 -0.48 3.48
CA ARG A 154 -6.11 0.19 4.47
C ARG A 154 -5.37 0.78 5.69
N PHE A 155 -4.10 0.43 5.87
CA PHE A 155 -3.23 0.98 6.93
C PHE A 155 -2.34 2.12 6.43
N GLY A 156 -2.46 2.51 5.16
CA GLY A 156 -1.63 3.54 4.55
C GLY A 156 -0.22 3.09 4.19
N LEU A 157 0.08 1.78 4.30
CA LEU A 157 1.31 1.20 3.75
C LEU A 157 1.16 1.04 2.25
N GLU A 158 2.15 1.47 1.47
CA GLU A 158 2.16 1.27 0.03
C GLU A 158 2.40 -0.20 -0.33
N VAL A 159 1.63 -0.70 -1.28
CA VAL A 159 1.77 -2.00 -1.92
C VAL A 159 2.27 -1.78 -3.34
N GLU A 160 3.30 -2.52 -3.70
CA GLU A 160 3.80 -2.64 -5.06
C GLU A 160 3.46 -4.03 -5.60
N VAL A 161 2.81 -4.09 -6.75
CA VAL A 161 2.53 -5.32 -7.51
C VAL A 161 3.20 -5.20 -8.87
N VAL A 162 4.04 -6.16 -9.23
CA VAL A 162 4.99 -6.03 -10.34
C VAL A 162 4.61 -6.87 -11.56
N HIS A 163 5.21 -6.55 -12.72
CA HIS A 163 5.09 -7.35 -13.94
C HIS A 163 5.49 -8.82 -13.70
N PRO A 164 4.83 -9.82 -14.33
CA PRO A 164 5.15 -11.25 -14.17
C PRO A 164 6.58 -11.70 -14.55
N PHE A 165 7.39 -10.82 -15.14
CA PHE A 165 8.77 -11.10 -15.54
C PHE A 165 9.80 -10.52 -14.57
N MET A 166 9.33 -9.84 -13.54
CA MET A 166 10.12 -9.34 -12.44
C MET A 166 10.27 -10.46 -11.38
N ASP A 167 11.39 -10.48 -10.64
CA ASP A 167 11.70 -11.48 -9.61
C ASP A 167 11.29 -10.96 -8.22
N GLU A 168 10.16 -10.25 -8.19
CA GLU A 168 9.59 -9.58 -7.03
C GLU A 168 8.13 -10.01 -6.85
N THR A 169 7.64 -9.94 -5.61
CA THR A 169 6.31 -10.42 -5.23
C THR A 169 5.55 -9.34 -4.47
N PRO A 170 4.22 -9.24 -4.65
CA PRO A 170 3.37 -10.09 -5.51
C PRO A 170 3.46 -9.77 -7.01
N SER A 171 3.25 -10.80 -7.84
CA SER A 171 3.11 -10.65 -9.31
C SER A 171 1.70 -10.19 -9.68
N ALA A 172 1.57 -9.39 -10.75
CA ALA A 172 0.29 -8.88 -11.24
C ALA A 172 -0.68 -9.98 -11.70
N GLU A 173 -0.18 -11.16 -12.08
CA GLU A 173 -0.98 -12.35 -12.40
C GLU A 173 -1.59 -13.03 -11.15
N GLU A 174 -1.04 -12.75 -9.96
CA GLU A 174 -1.46 -13.39 -8.71
C GLU A 174 -2.53 -12.59 -7.96
N VAL A 175 -2.65 -11.30 -8.27
CA VAL A 175 -3.57 -10.37 -7.58
C VAL A 175 -4.82 -10.17 -8.42
N ARG A 176 -5.97 -10.61 -7.91
CA ARG A 176 -7.26 -10.39 -8.59
C ARG A 176 -7.85 -9.03 -8.26
N ILE A 177 -8.67 -8.50 -9.15
CA ILE A 177 -9.41 -7.25 -8.93
C ILE A 177 -10.28 -7.33 -7.67
N GLY A 178 -10.95 -8.46 -7.44
CA GLY A 178 -11.77 -8.69 -6.26
C GLY A 178 -10.98 -8.78 -4.95
N ASP A 179 -9.66 -8.99 -5.00
CA ASP A 179 -8.77 -9.05 -3.82
C ASP A 179 -8.27 -7.66 -3.39
N LEU A 180 -8.46 -6.64 -4.24
CA LEU A 180 -8.10 -5.27 -3.91
C LEU A 180 -8.92 -4.77 -2.69
N PRO A 181 -8.38 -3.84 -1.88
CA PRO A 181 -9.11 -3.17 -0.81
C PRO A 181 -10.09 -2.12 -1.39
N ALA A 182 -10.92 -2.59 -2.32
CA ALA A 182 -11.73 -1.78 -3.19
C ALA A 182 -12.96 -1.24 -2.46
N GLN A 183 -12.96 0.07 -2.30
CA GLN A 183 -14.09 0.88 -1.89
C GLN A 183 -14.15 2.08 -2.83
N VAL A 184 -15.34 2.64 -3.07
CA VAL A 184 -15.45 3.84 -3.93
C VAL A 184 -14.49 4.92 -3.42
N GLY A 185 -13.67 5.47 -4.31
CA GLY A 185 -12.57 6.38 -3.96
C GLY A 185 -11.21 5.72 -3.74
N PHE A 186 -11.12 4.39 -3.83
CA PHE A 186 -9.85 3.68 -3.96
C PHE A 186 -9.12 4.12 -5.23
N ARG A 187 -7.80 4.31 -5.11
CA ARG A 187 -6.92 4.76 -6.18
C ARG A 187 -5.63 3.94 -6.17
N MET A 188 -5.11 3.69 -7.36
CA MET A 188 -3.80 3.11 -7.58
C MET A 188 -3.08 3.87 -8.70
N VAL A 189 -1.75 3.85 -8.68
CA VAL A 189 -0.92 4.31 -9.79
C VAL A 189 -0.51 3.10 -10.60
N TYR A 190 -0.72 3.14 -11.90
CA TYR A 190 -0.18 2.18 -12.85
C TYR A 190 0.98 2.82 -13.60
N ASN A 191 2.19 2.30 -13.39
CA ASN A 191 3.41 2.79 -13.99
C ASN A 191 3.86 1.80 -15.06
N TYR A 192 3.79 2.21 -16.33
CA TYR A 192 4.15 1.41 -17.49
C TYR A 192 5.38 1.99 -18.17
N ASP A 193 6.27 1.10 -18.61
CA ASP A 193 7.58 1.41 -19.18
C ASP A 193 8.44 2.26 -18.23
N PHE A 194 9.41 1.62 -17.57
CA PHE A 194 10.28 2.33 -16.62
C PHE A 194 11.30 3.26 -17.31
N GLY A 195 11.45 3.19 -18.63
CA GLY A 195 12.24 4.13 -19.41
C GLY A 195 11.50 5.46 -19.58
N ASP A 196 10.33 5.41 -20.21
CA ASP A 196 9.52 6.61 -20.52
C ASP A 196 8.60 7.05 -19.36
N ASN A 197 8.40 6.17 -18.39
CA ASN A 197 7.71 6.41 -17.13
C ASN A 197 6.28 6.93 -17.32
N TRP A 198 5.47 6.19 -18.09
CA TRP A 198 4.05 6.48 -18.21
C TRP A 198 3.35 6.22 -16.87
N LEU A 199 2.66 7.24 -16.34
CA LEU A 199 1.99 7.19 -15.05
C LEU A 199 0.50 7.40 -15.23
N PHE A 200 -0.27 6.33 -15.08
CA PHE A 200 -1.71 6.36 -15.12
C PHE A 200 -2.28 6.40 -13.70
N ASP A 201 -3.23 7.31 -13.46
CA ASP A 201 -4.07 7.31 -12.28
C ASP A 201 -5.29 6.42 -12.51
N VAL A 202 -5.42 5.36 -11.72
CA VAL A 202 -6.50 4.38 -11.82
C VAL A 202 -7.41 4.53 -10.59
N ALA A 203 -8.58 5.11 -10.80
CA ALA A 203 -9.54 5.40 -9.74
C ALA A 203 -10.77 4.49 -9.87
N LEU A 204 -11.16 3.83 -8.78
CA LEU A 204 -12.38 3.04 -8.73
C LEU A 204 -13.60 3.96 -8.59
N GLU A 205 -14.44 4.00 -9.62
CA GLU A 205 -15.67 4.81 -9.63
C GLU A 205 -16.83 4.09 -8.94
N ARG A 206 -17.03 2.80 -9.25
CA ARG A 206 -18.13 2.00 -8.73
C ARG A 206 -17.88 0.50 -8.88
N ILE A 207 -18.61 -0.27 -8.10
CA ILE A 207 -18.69 -1.74 -8.19
C ILE A 207 -20.14 -2.08 -8.49
N GLU A 208 -20.37 -2.79 -9.60
CA GLU A 208 -21.67 -3.30 -10.03
C GLU A 208 -21.80 -4.80 -9.67
N PRO A 209 -23.02 -5.34 -9.55
CA PRO A 209 -23.21 -6.78 -9.35
C PRO A 209 -22.52 -7.61 -10.46
N PRO A 210 -22.07 -8.84 -10.16
CA PRO A 210 -21.49 -9.72 -11.17
C PRO A 210 -22.46 -9.95 -12.34
N GLN A 211 -21.94 -9.86 -13.57
CA GLN A 211 -22.67 -10.16 -14.80
C GLN A 211 -21.99 -11.34 -15.52
N GLN A 212 -22.78 -12.17 -16.18
CA GLN A 212 -22.25 -13.19 -17.09
C GLN A 212 -21.79 -12.53 -18.40
N ASP A 213 -20.60 -11.94 -18.37
CA ASP A 213 -19.90 -11.48 -19.57
C ASP A 213 -18.86 -12.53 -20.01
N SER A 214 -18.80 -12.78 -21.32
CA SER A 214 -17.81 -13.69 -21.92
C SER A 214 -16.43 -13.06 -22.03
N ALA A 215 -16.34 -11.73 -22.10
CA ALA A 215 -15.09 -11.01 -22.16
C ALA A 215 -14.54 -10.75 -20.74
N PRO A 216 -13.20 -10.73 -20.56
CA PRO A 216 -12.58 -10.42 -19.26
C PRO A 216 -12.77 -8.94 -18.87
N TYR A 217 -12.82 -8.03 -19.85
CA TYR A 217 -13.04 -6.61 -19.66
C TYR A 217 -13.76 -5.97 -20.86
N HIS A 218 -14.25 -4.75 -20.65
CA HIS A 218 -14.81 -3.86 -21.67
C HIS A 218 -14.25 -2.44 -21.49
N ILE A 219 -14.00 -1.76 -22.61
CA ILE A 219 -13.70 -0.32 -22.61
C ILE A 219 -15.03 0.42 -22.71
N GLY A 220 -15.34 1.21 -21.68
CA GLY A 220 -16.53 2.04 -21.60
C GLY A 220 -16.33 3.41 -22.24
N ASP A 221 -16.76 4.45 -21.53
CA ASP A 221 -16.59 5.82 -21.96
C ASP A 221 -15.11 6.23 -22.07
N ARG A 222 -14.83 7.25 -22.89
CA ARG A 222 -13.49 7.79 -23.08
C ARG A 222 -13.52 9.28 -23.35
N HIS A 223 -12.42 9.96 -23.03
CA HIS A 223 -12.20 11.37 -23.33
C HIS A 223 -10.72 11.62 -23.65
N GLY A 224 -10.45 12.59 -24.53
CA GLY A 224 -9.10 12.90 -25.00
C GLY A 224 -8.57 11.91 -26.05
N GLU A 225 -7.78 12.42 -26.99
CA GLU A 225 -7.06 11.59 -27.96
C GLU A 225 -5.90 10.87 -27.28
N SER A 226 -5.68 9.60 -27.64
CA SER A 226 -4.51 8.87 -27.13
C SER A 226 -3.23 9.50 -27.64
N PRO A 227 -2.19 9.65 -26.80
CA PRO A 227 -0.89 10.11 -27.27
C PRO A 227 -0.26 9.04 -28.16
N GLU A 228 0.70 9.47 -28.99
CA GLU A 228 1.64 8.54 -29.59
C GLU A 228 2.49 7.92 -28.47
N GLN A 229 2.58 6.59 -28.44
CA GLN A 229 3.28 5.89 -27.37
C GLN A 229 4.79 6.17 -27.41
N TYR A 230 5.41 6.08 -28.59
CA TYR A 230 6.81 6.43 -28.80
C TYR A 230 6.88 7.30 -30.04
N GLY A 231 7.61 8.41 -29.96
CA GLY A 231 7.81 9.26 -31.14
C GLY A 231 8.45 8.46 -32.28
N GLY A 232 7.97 8.69 -33.50
CA GLY A 232 8.59 8.12 -34.70
C GLY A 232 10.09 8.42 -34.78
N TRP A 233 10.89 7.39 -35.04
CA TRP A 233 12.34 7.44 -35.22
C TRP A 233 12.75 8.11 -36.55
#